data_AF-A0AAE9MWD6-F1
#
_entry.id   AF-A0AAE9MWD6-F1
#
_cell.length_a   1.000
_cell.length_b   1.000
_cell.length_c   1.000
_cell.angle_alpha   90.00
_cell.angle_beta   90.00
_cell.angle_gamma   90.00
#
_symmetry.space_group_name_H-M   'P 1'
#
loop_
_entity.id
_entity.type
_entity.pdbx_description
1 polymer ?
#
loop_
_entity_poly.entity_id
_entity_poly.type
_entity_poly.pdbx_seq_one_letter_code
_entity_poly.pdbx_strand_id
1 'polypeptide(L)'
;MKKNCKMIIILSALVLILFSACASKQKTQDAEPKPKIEEPEVVEIKPETPKQETVKPEDPLLAKIKLFQGKNGKVNQARKKAMDLKADKAYPDFFKTAEDVKQTADTDAQAGNLKEAIAKYEEAIIRYETLRNLTEAANLRAEIETNGFAAYNPTDYVDAERYSINTSDHYPLDYKMAKESSEDALQLYKKVVNKGYFEFTKTSKDTAKEYKDDCDSIKVARSRKEEYNKAVRTYNRGKSAADRSNYKEAYQSYNEAAKIFAKLYEEVALKRAEAEKAMAEAAKRQQESSDLALEADQEAPLTETGEGFTEGELDLQNLSTPQTGAPVENINTHGDEPENSQTSEGGNQ
;
A
#
# COMPACT_ATOMS: atom_id res chain seq x y z
N MET A 1 9.67 -62.30 4.63
CA MET A 1 10.69 -62.39 5.70
C MET A 1 10.91 -60.96 6.22
N LYS A 2 10.46 -60.61 7.44
CA LYS A 2 11.21 -60.67 8.72
C LYS A 2 12.47 -59.78 8.65
N LYS A 3 12.75 -58.75 9.46
CA LYS A 3 12.38 -58.27 10.83
C LYS A 3 12.90 -56.81 10.93
N ASN A 4 12.20 -55.80 11.46
CA ASN A 4 11.94 -55.42 12.87
C ASN A 4 13.12 -54.90 13.73
N CYS A 5 12.80 -53.79 14.43
CA CYS A 5 13.30 -53.27 15.74
C CYS A 5 14.62 -52.47 15.76
N LYS A 6 14.74 -51.33 16.45
CA LYS A 6 14.24 -50.92 17.80
C LYS A 6 13.96 -49.39 17.81
N MET A 7 12.85 -48.85 18.32
CA MET A 7 12.41 -48.71 19.72
C MET A 7 13.42 -48.07 20.69
N ILE A 8 13.22 -46.80 21.02
CA ILE A 8 13.33 -46.28 22.39
C ILE A 8 12.11 -45.38 22.66
N ILE A 9 11.21 -45.91 23.48
CA ILE A 9 10.19 -45.22 24.26
C ILE A 9 10.81 -44.92 25.63
N ILE A 10 10.45 -43.80 26.27
CA ILE A 10 10.05 -43.66 27.70
C ILE A 10 9.58 -42.20 27.86
N LEU A 11 8.27 -41.91 27.91
CA LEU A 11 7.32 -42.00 29.04
C LEU A 11 7.64 -40.95 30.13
N SER A 12 6.74 -39.98 30.40
CA SER A 12 5.92 -39.89 31.63
C SER A 12 5.87 -38.39 32.01
N ALA A 13 4.85 -37.71 32.55
CA ALA A 13 3.47 -37.95 32.97
C ALA A 13 2.81 -36.54 33.02
N LEU A 14 1.58 -36.32 32.53
CA LEU A 14 0.33 -36.47 33.29
C LEU A 14 0.30 -35.65 34.60
N VAL A 15 -0.20 -34.41 34.55
CA VAL A 15 -0.93 -33.80 35.67
C VAL A 15 -2.14 -33.03 35.13
N LEU A 16 -3.28 -33.41 35.69
CA LEU A 16 -4.65 -32.98 35.45
C LEU A 16 -5.04 -31.88 36.44
N ILE A 17 -5.93 -30.99 35.98
CA ILE A 17 -6.96 -30.26 36.73
C ILE A 17 -6.47 -29.10 37.64
N LEU A 18 -7.01 -27.89 37.40
CA LEU A 18 -7.96 -27.23 38.33
C LEU A 18 -8.48 -25.90 37.75
N PHE A 19 -9.81 -25.83 37.66
CA PHE A 19 -10.59 -24.59 37.63
C PHE A 19 -10.24 -23.71 38.83
N SER A 20 -10.25 -22.38 38.69
CA SER A 20 -11.03 -21.50 39.57
C SER A 20 -10.97 -20.04 39.13
N ALA A 21 -12.14 -19.41 39.21
CA ALA A 21 -12.42 -18.01 39.01
C ALA A 21 -11.70 -17.10 40.01
N CYS A 22 -11.38 -15.87 39.58
CA CYS A 22 -11.22 -14.74 40.49
C CYS A 22 -12.27 -13.68 40.16
N ALA A 23 -13.31 -13.67 40.97
CA ALA A 23 -14.05 -12.46 41.31
C ALA A 23 -13.61 -12.00 42.71
N SER A 24 -13.83 -10.71 42.96
CA SER A 24 -14.01 -10.09 44.28
C SER A 24 -12.75 -9.65 45.06
N LYS A 25 -12.71 -8.34 45.33
CA LYS A 25 -12.46 -7.76 46.66
C LYS A 25 -12.84 -6.27 46.66
N GLN A 26 -14.07 -5.96 47.04
CA GLN A 26 -14.40 -4.73 47.76
C GLN A 26 -14.92 -5.11 49.14
N LYS A 27 -14.42 -4.40 50.15
CA LYS A 27 -14.57 -4.64 51.57
C LYS A 27 -15.84 -3.91 52.05
N THR A 28 -16.84 -4.66 52.48
CA THR A 28 -17.87 -4.30 53.48
C THR A 28 -17.16 -3.93 54.80
N GLN A 29 -17.63 -3.14 55.77
CA GLN A 29 -18.96 -2.87 56.33
C GLN A 29 -18.69 -1.70 57.34
N ASP A 30 -19.65 -0.86 57.70
CA ASP A 30 -20.42 -1.16 58.91
C ASP A 30 -21.79 -0.46 58.99
N ALA A 31 -22.66 -1.21 59.67
CA ALA A 31 -24.10 -1.17 59.93
C ALA A 31 -24.58 0.04 60.80
N GLU A 32 -25.72 0.71 60.48
CA GLU A 32 -27.12 0.57 61.00
C GLU A 32 -27.36 1.05 62.46
N PRO A 33 -28.60 1.40 62.95
CA PRO A 33 -29.94 1.47 62.31
C PRO A 33 -30.88 2.68 62.68
N LYS A 34 -31.98 2.79 61.89
CA LYS A 34 -33.37 3.36 61.99
C LYS A 34 -33.93 3.90 63.36
N PRO A 35 -35.08 4.67 63.44
CA PRO A 35 -36.25 4.74 62.53
C PRO A 35 -37.05 6.08 62.33
N LYS A 36 -37.74 6.18 61.17
CA LYS A 36 -39.16 6.55 60.88
C LYS A 36 -39.86 7.72 61.63
N ILE A 37 -40.54 8.63 60.89
CA ILE A 37 -42.01 8.97 60.98
C ILE A 37 -42.40 10.28 60.21
N GLU A 38 -43.52 10.17 59.45
CA GLU A 38 -44.57 11.14 59.01
C GLU A 38 -44.39 12.28 57.96
N GLU A 39 -45.24 12.18 56.91
CA GLU A 39 -45.90 13.22 56.06
C GLU A 39 -46.79 14.17 56.89
N PRO A 40 -47.43 15.27 56.37
CA PRO A 40 -47.68 15.73 54.97
C PRO A 40 -47.33 17.25 54.76
N GLU A 41 -47.44 17.92 53.60
CA GLU A 41 -48.66 18.54 53.04
C GLU A 41 -48.39 19.22 51.66
N VAL A 42 -49.18 18.81 50.65
CA VAL A 42 -49.80 19.50 49.50
C VAL A 42 -49.16 20.78 48.89
N VAL A 43 -48.88 20.74 47.56
CA VAL A 43 -49.41 21.73 46.59
C VAL A 43 -49.64 21.06 45.22
N GLU A 44 -50.87 21.13 44.76
CA GLU A 44 -51.37 20.70 43.45
C GLU A 44 -51.02 21.73 42.36
N ILE A 45 -50.26 21.35 41.34
CA ILE A 45 -50.17 22.09 40.07
C ILE A 45 -50.31 21.09 38.92
N LYS A 46 -51.37 21.28 38.15
CA LYS A 46 -51.80 20.51 37.00
C LYS A 46 -50.96 20.88 35.76
N PRO A 47 -50.17 19.97 35.16
CA PRO A 47 -49.57 20.21 33.85
C PRO A 47 -50.44 19.56 32.77
N GLU A 48 -50.87 20.38 31.79
CA GLU A 48 -51.46 19.90 30.55
C GLU A 48 -50.52 18.93 29.85
N THR A 49 -50.99 17.72 29.62
CA THR A 49 -50.29 16.67 28.89
C THR A 49 -50.32 17.03 27.40
N PRO A 50 -49.16 17.20 26.71
CA PRO A 50 -49.15 17.17 25.26
C PRO A 50 -49.65 15.78 24.84
N LYS A 51 -50.65 15.74 23.95
CA LYS A 51 -51.07 14.49 23.30
C LYS A 51 -49.84 13.87 22.62
N GLN A 52 -49.27 12.87 23.28
CA GLN A 52 -48.28 11.99 22.71
C GLN A 52 -49.01 11.20 21.62
N GLU A 53 -48.80 11.63 20.37
CA GLU A 53 -49.20 10.86 19.21
C GLU A 53 -48.50 9.50 19.32
N THR A 54 -49.28 8.46 19.60
CA THR A 54 -48.81 7.09 19.69
C THR A 54 -48.28 6.70 18.32
N VAL A 55 -46.97 6.84 18.13
CA VAL A 55 -46.23 6.17 17.05
C VAL A 55 -46.52 4.68 17.23
N LYS A 56 -47.42 4.13 16.40
CA LYS A 56 -47.62 2.68 16.33
C LYS A 56 -46.23 2.04 16.15
N PRO A 57 -45.86 1.03 16.95
CA PRO A 57 -44.65 0.27 16.65
C PRO A 57 -44.78 -0.26 15.22
N GLU A 58 -43.86 0.14 14.35
CA GLU A 58 -43.79 -0.42 13.00
C GLU A 58 -43.73 -1.94 13.14
N ASP A 59 -44.56 -2.66 12.36
CA ASP A 59 -44.48 -4.11 12.29
C ASP A 59 -43.02 -4.53 12.06
N PRO A 60 -42.41 -5.33 12.97
CA PRO A 60 -41.01 -5.75 12.84
C PRO A 60 -40.67 -6.36 11.48
N LEU A 61 -41.63 -7.02 10.82
CA LEU A 61 -41.44 -7.59 9.48
C LEU A 61 -41.35 -6.49 8.42
N LEU A 62 -42.17 -5.45 8.53
CA LEU A 62 -42.16 -4.31 7.61
C LEU A 62 -40.87 -3.51 7.74
N ALA A 63 -40.37 -3.31 8.96
CA ALA A 63 -39.05 -2.71 9.20
C ALA A 63 -37.93 -3.54 8.55
N LYS A 64 -37.99 -4.88 8.64
CA LYS A 64 -37.01 -5.77 8.01
C LYS A 64 -37.07 -5.72 6.47
N ILE A 65 -38.26 -5.66 5.88
CA ILE A 65 -38.44 -5.50 4.43
C ILE A 65 -37.77 -4.21 3.93
N LYS A 66 -37.93 -3.09 4.63
CA LYS A 66 -37.27 -1.81 4.28
C LYS A 66 -35.74 -1.90 4.28
N LEU A 67 -35.14 -2.78 5.09
CA LEU A 67 -33.68 -3.01 5.09
C LEU A 67 -33.20 -3.78 3.86
N PHE A 68 -34.05 -4.64 3.28
CA PHE A 68 -33.75 -5.36 2.06
C PHE A 68 -33.95 -4.51 0.81
N GLN A 69 -35.07 -3.75 0.78
CA GLN A 69 -35.52 -2.98 -0.37
C GLN A 69 -34.86 -1.60 -0.51
N GLY A 70 -35.17 -0.94 -1.63
CA GLY A 70 -34.69 0.40 -1.96
C GLY A 70 -33.31 0.39 -2.62
N LYS A 71 -32.92 1.51 -3.22
CA LYS A 71 -31.66 1.64 -3.98
C LYS A 71 -30.43 1.23 -3.17
N ASN A 72 -30.45 1.52 -1.86
CA ASN A 72 -29.37 1.21 -0.92
C ASN A 72 -29.68 0.00 -0.01
N GLY A 73 -30.75 -0.74 -0.29
CA GLY A 73 -31.10 -1.95 0.46
C GLY A 73 -30.11 -3.08 0.29
N LYS A 74 -30.07 -4.01 1.24
CA LYS A 74 -29.08 -5.11 1.28
C LYS A 74 -29.07 -5.94 -0.01
N VAL A 75 -30.24 -6.22 -0.61
CA VAL A 75 -30.31 -7.03 -1.84
C VAL A 75 -29.66 -6.32 -3.03
N ASN A 76 -29.92 -5.02 -3.18
CA ASN A 76 -29.36 -4.23 -4.27
C ASN A 76 -27.85 -3.95 -4.08
N GLN A 77 -27.38 -3.85 -2.84
CA GLN A 77 -25.95 -3.81 -2.55
C GLN A 77 -25.24 -5.12 -2.94
N ALA A 78 -25.82 -6.28 -2.58
CA ALA A 78 -25.27 -7.58 -2.95
C ALA A 78 -25.23 -7.76 -4.47
N ARG A 79 -26.35 -7.47 -5.15
CA ARG A 79 -26.45 -7.45 -6.62
C ARG A 79 -25.40 -6.55 -7.25
N LYS A 80 -25.27 -5.31 -6.77
CA LYS A 80 -24.28 -4.35 -7.29
C LYS A 80 -22.85 -4.87 -7.14
N LYS A 81 -22.49 -5.43 -5.97
CA LYS A 81 -21.15 -6.01 -5.76
C LYS A 81 -20.86 -7.16 -6.73
N ALA A 82 -21.85 -8.00 -7.03
CA ALA A 82 -21.71 -9.06 -8.02
C ALA A 82 -21.52 -8.50 -9.45
N MET A 83 -22.31 -7.50 -9.85
CA MET A 83 -22.18 -6.83 -11.15
C MET A 83 -20.88 -6.02 -11.32
N ASP A 84 -20.39 -5.41 -10.25
CA ASP A 84 -19.12 -4.66 -10.27
C ASP A 84 -17.95 -5.63 -10.60
N LEU A 85 -18.05 -6.89 -10.19
CA LEU A 85 -17.15 -7.98 -10.59
C LEU A 85 -17.51 -8.66 -11.92
N LYS A 86 -18.56 -8.21 -12.64
CA LYS A 86 -19.04 -8.79 -13.91
C LYS A 86 -19.61 -10.21 -13.79
N ALA A 87 -20.17 -10.56 -12.63
CA ALA A 87 -20.81 -11.85 -12.44
C ALA A 87 -22.03 -12.07 -13.37
N ASP A 88 -22.72 -11.00 -13.76
CA ASP A 88 -23.82 -11.01 -14.74
C ASP A 88 -23.37 -11.49 -16.13
N LYS A 89 -22.09 -11.29 -16.47
CA LYS A 89 -21.50 -11.72 -17.74
C LYS A 89 -20.82 -13.08 -17.62
N ALA A 90 -20.15 -13.33 -16.50
CA ALA A 90 -19.44 -14.59 -16.26
C ALA A 90 -20.39 -15.76 -16.00
N TYR A 91 -21.52 -15.50 -15.33
CA TYR A 91 -22.49 -16.51 -14.92
C TYR A 91 -23.93 -16.04 -15.19
N PRO A 92 -24.30 -15.80 -16.47
CA PRO A 92 -25.58 -15.17 -16.82
C PRO A 92 -26.80 -15.95 -16.32
N ASP A 93 -26.79 -17.28 -16.41
CA ASP A 93 -27.92 -18.11 -15.99
C ASP A 93 -28.09 -18.13 -14.46
N PHE A 94 -26.98 -18.19 -13.72
CA PHE A 94 -27.00 -18.10 -12.26
C PHE A 94 -27.42 -16.71 -11.79
N PHE A 95 -26.93 -15.66 -12.46
CA PHE A 95 -27.33 -14.28 -12.17
C PHE A 95 -28.82 -14.09 -12.41
N LYS A 96 -29.35 -14.60 -13.54
CA LYS A 96 -30.79 -14.57 -13.82
C LYS A 96 -31.60 -15.30 -12.73
N THR A 97 -31.13 -16.46 -12.27
CA THR A 97 -31.77 -17.19 -11.16
C THR A 97 -31.85 -16.32 -9.89
N ALA A 98 -30.81 -15.56 -9.57
CA ALA A 98 -30.83 -14.63 -8.44
C ALA A 98 -31.80 -13.45 -8.67
N GLU A 99 -31.90 -12.94 -9.90
CA GLU A 99 -32.89 -11.91 -10.26
C GLU A 99 -34.32 -12.41 -10.13
N ASP A 100 -34.61 -13.65 -10.56
CA ASP A 100 -35.94 -14.26 -10.49
C ASP A 100 -36.38 -14.45 -9.02
N VAL A 101 -35.46 -14.88 -8.14
CA VAL A 101 -35.72 -14.98 -6.69
C VAL A 101 -35.99 -13.62 -6.07
N LYS A 102 -35.20 -12.59 -6.44
CA LYS A 102 -35.44 -11.22 -5.99
C LYS A 102 -36.80 -10.70 -6.48
N GLN A 103 -37.16 -10.93 -7.73
CA GLN A 103 -38.44 -10.49 -8.30
C GLN A 103 -39.63 -11.17 -7.59
N THR A 104 -39.47 -12.44 -7.20
CA THR A 104 -40.45 -13.15 -6.37
C THR A 104 -40.59 -12.47 -5.01
N ALA A 105 -39.46 -12.11 -4.36
CA ALA A 105 -39.47 -11.38 -3.09
C ALA A 105 -40.14 -9.98 -3.20
N ASP A 106 -39.90 -9.28 -4.31
CA ASP A 106 -40.53 -8.00 -4.62
C ASP A 106 -42.07 -8.17 -4.73
N THR A 107 -42.53 -9.25 -5.37
CA THR A 107 -43.95 -9.58 -5.53
C THR A 107 -44.62 -9.97 -4.20
N ASP A 108 -43.98 -10.83 -3.41
CA ASP A 108 -44.48 -11.23 -2.09
C ASP A 108 -44.58 -10.03 -1.14
N ALA A 109 -43.62 -9.11 -1.17
CA ALA A 109 -43.66 -7.92 -0.34
C ALA A 109 -44.84 -7.01 -0.71
N GLN A 110 -45.13 -6.85 -2.01
CA GLN A 110 -46.27 -6.07 -2.49
C GLN A 110 -47.61 -6.72 -2.14
N ALA A 111 -47.67 -8.06 -2.12
CA ALA A 111 -48.86 -8.82 -1.74
C ALA A 111 -49.10 -8.85 -0.21
N GLY A 112 -48.17 -8.34 0.61
CA GLY A 112 -48.23 -8.40 2.07
C GLY A 112 -47.75 -9.72 2.67
N ASN A 113 -47.18 -10.62 1.85
CA ASN A 113 -46.58 -11.89 2.28
C ASN A 113 -45.17 -11.63 2.85
N LEU A 114 -45.09 -10.88 3.96
CA LEU A 114 -43.83 -10.29 4.41
C LEU A 114 -42.80 -11.34 4.83
N LYS A 115 -43.22 -12.48 5.40
CA LYS A 115 -42.30 -13.54 5.85
C LYS A 115 -41.65 -14.24 4.67
N GLU A 116 -42.45 -14.56 3.65
CA GLU A 116 -42.04 -15.20 2.41
C GLU A 116 -41.10 -14.27 1.63
N ALA A 117 -41.46 -12.98 1.54
CA ALA A 117 -40.62 -11.96 0.94
C ALA A 117 -39.25 -11.84 1.63
N ILE A 118 -39.22 -11.78 2.96
CA ILE A 118 -37.97 -11.74 3.74
C ILE A 118 -37.08 -12.95 3.41
N ALA A 119 -37.66 -14.16 3.43
CA ALA A 119 -36.91 -15.39 3.12
C ALA A 119 -36.33 -15.36 1.70
N LYS A 120 -37.10 -14.86 0.72
CA LYS A 120 -36.65 -14.74 -0.67
C LYS A 120 -35.62 -13.63 -0.88
N TYR A 121 -35.68 -12.52 -0.17
CA TYR A 121 -34.60 -11.53 -0.19
C TYR A 121 -33.29 -12.09 0.39
N GLU A 122 -33.37 -12.84 1.49
CA GLU A 122 -32.19 -13.50 2.08
C GLU A 122 -31.58 -14.52 1.11
N GLU A 123 -32.41 -15.33 0.45
CA GLU A 123 -31.98 -16.24 -0.60
C GLU A 123 -31.29 -15.49 -1.77
N ALA A 124 -31.91 -14.41 -2.28
CA ALA A 124 -31.33 -13.61 -3.35
C ALA A 124 -29.98 -13.01 -2.96
N ILE A 125 -29.84 -12.47 -1.74
CA ILE A 125 -28.56 -11.95 -1.22
C ILE A 125 -27.50 -13.04 -1.25
N ILE A 126 -27.80 -14.21 -0.71
CA ILE A 126 -26.87 -15.34 -0.68
C ILE A 126 -26.45 -15.70 -2.11
N ARG A 127 -27.40 -15.80 -3.04
CA ARG A 127 -27.12 -16.10 -4.45
C ARG A 127 -26.22 -15.06 -5.12
N TYR A 128 -26.39 -13.77 -4.85
CA TYR A 128 -25.47 -12.73 -5.35
C TYR A 128 -24.09 -12.79 -4.69
N GLU A 129 -24.02 -13.08 -3.39
CA GLU A 129 -22.74 -13.23 -2.67
C GLU A 129 -21.95 -14.44 -3.17
N THR A 130 -22.62 -15.56 -3.43
CA THR A 130 -22.01 -16.75 -4.04
C THR A 130 -21.45 -16.43 -5.43
N LEU A 131 -22.19 -15.67 -6.26
CA LEU A 131 -21.72 -15.24 -7.58
C LEU A 131 -20.51 -14.30 -7.51
N ARG A 132 -20.49 -13.38 -6.53
CA ARG A 132 -19.33 -12.54 -6.24
C ARG A 132 -18.12 -13.40 -5.89
N ASN A 133 -18.30 -14.37 -4.99
CA ASN A 133 -17.22 -15.27 -4.56
C ASN A 133 -16.69 -16.13 -5.71
N LEU A 134 -17.56 -16.71 -6.54
CA LEU A 134 -17.17 -17.46 -7.75
C LEU A 134 -16.32 -16.60 -8.69
N THR A 135 -16.74 -15.36 -8.94
CA THR A 135 -16.03 -14.48 -9.86
C THR A 135 -14.66 -14.05 -9.29
N GLU A 136 -14.59 -13.74 -8.00
CA GLU A 136 -13.34 -13.44 -7.32
C GLU A 136 -12.39 -14.66 -7.29
N ALA A 137 -12.93 -15.84 -7.02
CA ALA A 137 -12.21 -17.11 -7.06
C ALA A 137 -11.65 -17.41 -8.46
N ALA A 138 -12.44 -17.20 -9.52
CA ALA A 138 -11.98 -17.36 -10.90
C ALA A 138 -10.84 -16.39 -11.26
N ASN A 139 -10.91 -15.14 -10.80
CA ASN A 139 -9.82 -14.17 -10.99
C ASN A 139 -8.54 -14.59 -10.27
N LEU A 140 -8.66 -15.10 -9.03
CA LEU A 140 -7.52 -15.61 -8.27
C LEU A 140 -6.94 -16.88 -8.90
N ARG A 141 -7.79 -17.78 -9.41
CA ARG A 141 -7.39 -18.97 -10.16
C ARG A 141 -6.57 -18.58 -11.39
N ALA A 142 -7.03 -17.62 -12.18
CA ALA A 142 -6.28 -17.11 -13.33
C ALA A 142 -4.93 -16.50 -12.92
N GLU A 143 -4.89 -15.76 -11.80
CA GLU A 143 -3.64 -15.22 -11.24
C GLU A 143 -2.68 -16.33 -10.80
N ILE A 144 -3.19 -17.40 -10.18
CA ILE A 144 -2.41 -18.58 -9.78
C ILE A 144 -1.83 -19.28 -11.01
N GLU A 145 -2.64 -19.53 -12.03
CA GLU A 145 -2.21 -20.21 -13.26
C GLU A 145 -1.16 -19.38 -14.01
N THR A 146 -1.41 -18.07 -14.17
CA THR A 146 -0.49 -17.15 -14.88
C THR A 146 0.89 -17.11 -14.23
N ASN A 147 0.96 -17.14 -12.89
CA ASN A 147 2.21 -17.03 -12.15
C ASN A 147 2.78 -18.38 -11.70
N GLY A 148 2.13 -19.51 -12.03
CA GLY A 148 2.54 -20.84 -11.59
C GLY A 148 2.43 -21.06 -10.07
N PHE A 149 1.58 -20.32 -9.36
CA PHE A 149 1.52 -20.36 -7.89
C PHE A 149 0.99 -21.68 -7.32
N ALA A 150 0.29 -22.49 -8.12
CA ALA A 150 -0.21 -23.78 -7.70
C ALA A 150 0.92 -24.71 -7.22
N ALA A 151 2.12 -24.59 -7.80
CA ALA A 151 3.28 -25.40 -7.41
C ALA A 151 3.76 -25.13 -5.98
N TYR A 152 3.50 -23.94 -5.42
CA TYR A 152 3.92 -23.57 -4.07
C TYR A 152 2.94 -23.98 -2.97
N ASN A 153 1.70 -24.32 -3.35
CA ASN A 153 0.68 -24.82 -2.43
C ASN A 153 -0.34 -25.73 -3.14
N PRO A 154 0.08 -26.93 -3.59
CA PRO A 154 -0.72 -27.78 -4.48
C PRO A 154 -1.96 -28.34 -3.79
N THR A 155 -1.88 -28.67 -2.49
CA THR A 155 -3.01 -29.23 -1.73
C THR A 155 -4.15 -28.22 -1.62
N ASP A 156 -3.87 -27.00 -1.14
CA ASP A 156 -4.90 -25.96 -1.03
C ASP A 156 -5.47 -25.59 -2.40
N TYR A 157 -4.66 -25.63 -3.46
CA TYR A 157 -5.13 -25.37 -4.82
C TYR A 157 -6.13 -26.44 -5.31
N VAL A 158 -5.79 -27.72 -5.14
CA VAL A 158 -6.69 -28.83 -5.52
C VAL A 158 -7.99 -28.78 -4.71
N ASP A 159 -7.91 -28.48 -3.41
CA ASP A 159 -9.09 -28.32 -2.58
C ASP A 159 -9.93 -27.11 -3.04
N ALA A 160 -9.31 -25.98 -3.40
CA ALA A 160 -10.01 -24.82 -3.94
C ALA A 160 -10.78 -25.14 -5.23
N GLU A 161 -10.16 -25.87 -6.17
CA GLU A 161 -10.82 -26.32 -7.40
C GLU A 161 -12.05 -27.20 -7.07
N ARG A 162 -11.90 -28.15 -6.13
CA ARG A 162 -13.00 -29.02 -5.71
C ARG A 162 -14.17 -28.22 -5.13
N TYR A 163 -13.89 -27.26 -4.26
CA TYR A 163 -14.93 -26.41 -3.68
C TYR A 163 -15.58 -25.50 -4.73
N SER A 164 -14.82 -24.98 -5.69
CA SER A 164 -15.35 -24.17 -6.80
C SER A 164 -16.32 -24.95 -7.69
N ILE A 165 -16.00 -26.22 -7.99
CA ILE A 165 -16.90 -27.15 -8.70
C ILE A 165 -18.16 -27.39 -7.85
N ASN A 166 -17.99 -27.74 -6.58
CA ASN A 166 -19.11 -27.97 -5.67
C ASN A 166 -20.06 -26.77 -5.57
N THR A 167 -19.54 -25.54 -5.56
CA THR A 167 -20.36 -24.33 -5.60
C THR A 167 -21.24 -24.29 -6.83
N SER A 168 -20.68 -24.57 -8.00
CA SER A 168 -21.40 -24.52 -9.27
C SER A 168 -22.49 -25.59 -9.35
N ASP A 169 -22.18 -26.80 -8.91
CA ASP A 169 -23.12 -27.94 -8.90
C ASP A 169 -24.29 -27.70 -7.94
N HIS A 170 -24.03 -27.12 -6.76
CA HIS A 170 -25.07 -26.87 -5.76
C HIS A 170 -25.81 -25.55 -5.97
N TYR A 171 -25.31 -24.60 -6.77
CA TYR A 171 -25.96 -23.31 -6.95
C TYR A 171 -27.46 -23.38 -7.30
N PRO A 172 -27.92 -24.22 -8.24
CA PRO A 172 -29.35 -24.36 -8.53
C PRO A 172 -30.10 -25.23 -7.52
N LEU A 173 -29.41 -26.09 -6.75
CA LEU A 173 -30.02 -27.14 -5.92
C LEU A 173 -30.12 -26.76 -4.43
N ASP A 174 -29.03 -26.23 -3.88
CA ASP A 174 -28.87 -25.82 -2.49
C ASP A 174 -27.98 -24.56 -2.42
N TYR A 175 -28.63 -23.40 -2.40
CA TYR A 175 -27.94 -22.11 -2.39
C TYR A 175 -27.12 -21.87 -1.10
N LYS A 176 -27.44 -22.58 0.00
CA LYS A 176 -26.69 -22.46 1.26
C LYS A 176 -25.39 -23.24 1.17
N MET A 177 -25.45 -24.48 0.70
CA MET A 177 -24.25 -25.29 0.45
C MET A 177 -23.35 -24.66 -0.62
N ALA A 178 -23.95 -24.08 -1.66
CA ALA A 178 -23.21 -23.34 -2.68
C ALA A 178 -22.46 -22.13 -2.07
N LYS A 179 -23.11 -21.39 -1.17
CA LYS A 179 -22.48 -20.27 -0.44
C LYS A 179 -21.29 -20.74 0.37
N GLU A 180 -21.46 -21.75 1.22
CA GLU A 180 -20.39 -22.31 2.06
C GLU A 180 -19.21 -22.77 1.20
N SER A 181 -19.48 -23.56 0.16
CA SER A 181 -18.43 -24.02 -0.78
C SER A 181 -17.72 -22.86 -1.46
N SER A 182 -18.43 -21.76 -1.77
CA SER A 182 -17.82 -20.60 -2.45
C SER A 182 -16.91 -19.81 -1.54
N GLU A 183 -17.22 -19.76 -0.24
CA GLU A 183 -16.40 -19.12 0.78
C GLU A 183 -15.12 -19.92 1.02
N ASP A 184 -15.23 -21.25 1.08
CA ASP A 184 -14.09 -22.17 1.20
C ASP A 184 -13.17 -22.07 -0.02
N ALA A 185 -13.72 -22.13 -1.24
CA ALA A 185 -12.95 -21.98 -2.48
C ALA A 185 -12.18 -20.65 -2.50
N LEU A 186 -12.89 -19.54 -2.22
CA LEU A 186 -12.29 -18.21 -2.22
C LEU A 186 -11.17 -18.08 -1.17
N GLN A 187 -11.37 -18.62 0.03
CA GLN A 187 -10.36 -18.60 1.09
C GLN A 187 -9.12 -19.39 0.69
N LEU A 188 -9.28 -20.58 0.10
CA LEU A 188 -8.17 -21.43 -0.31
C LEU A 188 -7.38 -20.80 -1.47
N TYR A 189 -8.05 -20.26 -2.50
CA TYR A 189 -7.35 -19.53 -3.56
C TYR A 189 -6.56 -18.33 -3.02
N LYS A 190 -7.12 -17.57 -2.06
CA LYS A 190 -6.39 -16.48 -1.39
C LYS A 190 -5.12 -16.98 -0.68
N LYS A 191 -5.17 -18.14 -0.03
CA LYS A 191 -3.98 -18.76 0.60
C LYS A 191 -2.93 -19.14 -0.44
N VAL A 192 -3.34 -19.75 -1.55
CA VAL A 192 -2.42 -20.15 -2.64
C VAL A 192 -1.75 -18.91 -3.25
N VAL A 193 -2.51 -17.87 -3.59
CA VAL A 193 -1.97 -16.59 -4.10
C VAL A 193 -0.98 -15.98 -3.10
N ASN A 194 -1.35 -15.90 -1.82
CA ASN A 194 -0.49 -15.31 -0.80
C ASN A 194 0.82 -16.11 -0.62
N LYS A 195 0.75 -17.43 -0.68
CA LYS A 195 1.93 -18.32 -0.63
C LYS A 195 2.81 -18.16 -1.88
N GLY A 196 2.22 -18.02 -3.06
CA GLY A 196 2.96 -17.73 -4.29
C GLY A 196 3.73 -16.42 -4.20
N TYR A 197 3.07 -15.34 -3.78
CA TYR A 197 3.74 -14.05 -3.57
C TYR A 197 4.78 -14.09 -2.45
N PHE A 198 4.58 -14.90 -1.41
CA PHE A 198 5.61 -15.08 -0.38
C PHE A 198 6.92 -15.59 -0.99
N GLU A 199 6.85 -16.59 -1.88
CA GLU A 199 8.05 -17.11 -2.55
C GLU A 199 8.67 -16.05 -3.48
N PHE A 200 7.87 -15.35 -4.29
CA PHE A 200 8.36 -14.26 -5.14
C PHE A 200 8.96 -13.09 -4.34
N THR A 201 8.41 -12.80 -3.16
CA THR A 201 8.89 -11.73 -2.28
C THR A 201 10.33 -11.97 -1.86
N LYS A 202 10.74 -13.23 -1.59
CA LYS A 202 12.12 -13.57 -1.20
C LYS A 202 13.12 -13.09 -2.26
N THR A 203 12.94 -13.52 -3.51
CA THR A 203 13.81 -13.15 -4.62
C THR A 203 13.81 -11.64 -4.87
N SER A 204 12.63 -10.99 -4.86
CA SER A 204 12.55 -9.54 -5.07
C SER A 204 13.24 -8.73 -3.98
N LYS A 205 13.17 -9.18 -2.72
CA LYS A 205 13.85 -8.53 -1.59
C LYS A 205 15.36 -8.62 -1.75
N ASP A 206 15.87 -9.81 -2.09
CA ASP A 206 17.30 -10.04 -2.27
C ASP A 206 17.84 -9.21 -3.45
N THR A 207 17.10 -9.17 -4.56
CA THR A 207 17.42 -8.33 -5.74
C THR A 207 17.46 -6.84 -5.38
N ALA A 208 16.46 -6.35 -4.64
CA ALA A 208 16.43 -4.96 -4.21
C ALA A 208 17.57 -4.62 -3.26
N LYS A 209 17.99 -5.58 -2.42
CA LYS A 209 19.14 -5.42 -1.53
C LYS A 209 20.46 -5.37 -2.33
N GLU A 210 20.63 -6.24 -3.31
CA GLU A 210 21.81 -6.26 -4.18
C GLU A 210 22.00 -4.91 -4.88
N TYR A 211 20.98 -4.39 -5.56
CA TYR A 211 21.08 -3.08 -6.21
C TYR A 211 21.29 -1.92 -5.23
N LYS A 212 20.78 -2.03 -4.01
CA LYS A 212 21.08 -1.06 -2.97
C LYS A 212 22.57 -1.11 -2.58
N ASP A 213 23.12 -2.31 -2.40
CA ASP A 213 24.53 -2.51 -2.07
C ASP A 213 25.44 -2.01 -3.21
N ASP A 214 25.04 -2.19 -4.49
CA ASP A 214 25.71 -1.59 -5.66
C ASP A 214 25.71 -0.07 -5.61
N CYS A 215 24.56 0.55 -5.32
CA CYS A 215 24.45 1.99 -5.12
C CYS A 215 25.38 2.50 -4.01
N ASP A 216 25.46 1.74 -2.91
CA ASP A 216 26.29 2.09 -1.76
C ASP A 216 27.78 2.01 -2.10
N SER A 217 28.19 1.04 -2.92
CA SER A 217 29.58 0.86 -3.37
C SER A 217 30.16 2.09 -4.08
N ILE A 218 29.35 2.78 -4.90
CA ILE A 218 29.75 4.00 -5.62
C ILE A 218 29.28 5.29 -4.93
N LYS A 219 28.75 5.18 -3.70
CA LYS A 219 28.26 6.28 -2.86
C LYS A 219 27.15 7.12 -3.52
N VAL A 220 26.22 6.48 -4.24
CA VAL A 220 25.07 7.13 -4.91
C VAL A 220 24.33 8.09 -3.97
N ALA A 221 24.15 7.70 -2.70
CA ALA A 221 23.44 8.51 -1.71
C ALA A 221 24.04 9.92 -1.48
N ARG A 222 25.30 10.16 -1.87
CA ARG A 222 25.94 11.48 -1.77
C ARG A 222 25.55 12.43 -2.91
N SER A 223 25.35 11.91 -4.12
CA SER A 223 25.03 12.71 -5.31
C SER A 223 23.55 12.69 -5.68
N ARG A 224 22.81 11.65 -5.28
CA ARG A 224 21.39 11.43 -5.62
C ARG A 224 20.55 11.13 -4.37
N LYS A 225 20.65 12.01 -3.37
CA LYS A 225 20.10 11.80 -2.03
C LYS A 225 18.58 11.59 -2.02
N GLU A 226 17.83 12.37 -2.79
CA GLU A 226 16.36 12.33 -2.76
C GLU A 226 15.82 11.05 -3.37
N GLU A 227 16.34 10.67 -4.54
CA GLU A 227 15.93 9.46 -5.25
C GLU A 227 16.39 8.19 -4.52
N TYR A 228 17.61 8.20 -3.95
CA TYR A 228 18.07 7.10 -3.12
C TYR A 228 17.16 6.92 -1.88
N ASN A 229 16.82 8.02 -1.21
CA ASN A 229 15.90 7.95 -0.06
C ASN A 229 14.49 7.51 -0.46
N LYS A 230 14.02 7.86 -1.68
CA LYS A 230 12.77 7.32 -2.22
C LYS A 230 12.85 5.80 -2.37
N ALA A 231 13.93 5.27 -2.95
CA ALA A 231 14.13 3.82 -3.08
C ALA A 231 14.15 3.12 -1.71
N VAL A 232 14.85 3.68 -0.72
CA VAL A 232 14.87 3.15 0.66
C VAL A 232 13.48 3.15 1.29
N ARG A 233 12.68 4.21 1.13
CA ARG A 233 11.30 4.24 1.63
C ARG A 233 10.43 3.17 0.98
N THR A 234 10.56 2.97 -0.33
CA THR A 234 9.85 1.91 -1.05
C THR A 234 10.27 0.52 -0.58
N TYR A 235 11.57 0.28 -0.37
CA TYR A 235 12.08 -0.97 0.20
C TYR A 235 11.49 -1.23 1.59
N ASN A 236 11.46 -0.21 2.45
CA ASN A 236 10.91 -0.31 3.80
C ASN A 236 9.39 -0.54 3.79
N ARG A 237 8.65 0.00 2.80
CA ARG A 237 7.24 -0.35 2.58
C ARG A 237 7.10 -1.84 2.31
N GLY A 238 7.97 -2.41 1.47
CA GLY A 238 8.01 -3.85 1.21
C GLY A 238 8.23 -4.68 2.47
N LYS A 239 9.16 -4.24 3.34
CA LYS A 239 9.39 -4.85 4.66
C LYS A 239 8.12 -4.82 5.53
N SER A 240 7.51 -3.65 5.70
CA SER A 240 6.30 -3.53 6.52
C SER A 240 5.11 -4.33 5.96
N ALA A 241 5.00 -4.45 4.64
CA ALA A 241 3.98 -5.29 4.01
C ALA A 241 4.22 -6.78 4.28
N ALA A 242 5.48 -7.24 4.18
CA ALA A 242 5.86 -8.61 4.49
C ALA A 242 5.62 -8.95 5.97
N ASP A 243 5.92 -8.04 6.89
CA ASP A 243 5.67 -8.21 8.33
C ASP A 243 4.16 -8.39 8.64
N ARG A 244 3.29 -7.79 7.83
CA ARG A 244 1.83 -7.96 7.89
C ARG A 244 1.31 -9.13 7.04
N SER A 245 2.18 -9.98 6.49
CA SER A 245 1.84 -11.05 5.56
C SER A 245 1.09 -10.60 4.30
N ASN A 246 1.19 -9.32 3.90
CA ASN A 246 0.67 -8.82 2.62
C ASN A 246 1.74 -8.99 1.54
N TYR A 247 1.97 -10.23 1.11
CA TYR A 247 3.12 -10.54 0.25
C TYR A 247 2.97 -10.00 -1.18
N LYS A 248 1.75 -9.78 -1.68
CA LYS A 248 1.53 -9.11 -2.97
C LYS A 248 2.09 -7.68 -2.96
N GLU A 249 1.75 -6.91 -1.93
CA GLU A 249 2.28 -5.56 -1.74
C GLU A 249 3.80 -5.57 -1.47
N ALA A 250 4.29 -6.55 -0.70
CA ALA A 250 5.70 -6.69 -0.42
C ALA A 250 6.52 -6.92 -1.69
N TYR A 251 6.13 -7.90 -2.50
CA TYR A 251 6.71 -8.20 -3.80
C TYR A 251 6.72 -6.97 -4.73
N GLN A 252 5.59 -6.26 -4.85
CA GLN A 252 5.50 -5.06 -5.68
C GLN A 252 6.46 -3.96 -5.20
N SER A 253 6.52 -3.73 -3.88
CA SER A 253 7.36 -2.70 -3.29
C SER A 253 8.85 -3.03 -3.43
N TYR A 254 9.26 -4.28 -3.23
CA TYR A 254 10.65 -4.67 -3.42
C TYR A 254 11.08 -4.60 -4.88
N ASN A 255 10.27 -5.05 -5.83
CA ASN A 255 10.58 -4.88 -7.26
C ASN A 255 10.69 -3.41 -7.66
N GLU A 256 9.81 -2.56 -7.15
CA GLU A 256 9.89 -1.12 -7.43
C GLU A 256 11.16 -0.51 -6.82
N ALA A 257 11.51 -0.88 -5.59
CA ALA A 257 12.77 -0.45 -4.98
C ALA A 257 13.99 -0.92 -5.80
N ALA A 258 14.00 -2.18 -6.24
CA ALA A 258 15.04 -2.74 -7.10
C ALA A 258 15.20 -1.92 -8.39
N LYS A 259 14.10 -1.60 -9.09
CA LYS A 259 14.12 -0.77 -10.30
C LYS A 259 14.72 0.61 -10.04
N ILE A 260 14.34 1.26 -8.95
CA ILE A 260 14.86 2.60 -8.63
C ILE A 260 16.35 2.53 -8.29
N PHE A 261 16.79 1.57 -7.48
CA PHE A 261 18.22 1.40 -7.17
C PHE A 261 19.03 1.05 -8.41
N ALA A 262 18.59 0.10 -9.24
CA ALA A 262 19.29 -0.28 -10.47
C ALA A 262 19.49 0.94 -11.40
N LYS A 263 18.43 1.72 -11.62
CA LYS A 263 18.48 2.95 -12.41
C LYS A 263 19.47 3.96 -11.84
N LEU A 264 19.47 4.17 -10.52
CA LEU A 264 20.38 5.11 -9.87
C LEU A 264 21.84 4.67 -9.97
N TYR A 265 22.10 3.37 -9.82
CA TYR A 265 23.44 2.82 -10.00
C TYR A 265 23.95 3.08 -11.41
N GLU A 266 23.16 2.72 -12.43
CA GLU A 266 23.52 2.92 -13.84
C GLU A 266 23.83 4.38 -14.16
N GLU A 267 22.92 5.31 -13.80
CA GLU A 267 23.10 6.74 -14.08
C GLU A 267 24.35 7.32 -13.40
N VAL A 268 24.66 6.89 -12.17
CA VAL A 268 25.84 7.39 -11.43
C VAL A 268 27.12 6.72 -11.90
N ALA A 269 27.09 5.42 -12.19
CA ALA A 269 28.24 4.68 -12.70
C ALA A 269 28.71 5.25 -14.05
N LEU A 270 27.78 5.58 -14.95
CA LEU A 270 28.09 6.22 -16.23
C LEU A 270 28.78 7.57 -16.03
N LYS A 271 28.22 8.46 -15.19
CA LYS A 271 28.82 9.76 -14.90
C LYS A 271 30.20 9.65 -14.25
N ARG A 272 30.42 8.64 -13.41
CA ARG A 272 31.72 8.38 -12.80
C ARG A 272 32.73 7.92 -13.85
N ALA A 273 32.36 7.02 -14.74
CA ALA A 273 33.23 6.56 -15.81
C ALA A 273 33.62 7.71 -16.76
N GLU A 274 32.68 8.60 -17.09
CA GLU A 274 32.94 9.81 -17.87
C GLU A 274 33.92 10.75 -17.16
N ALA A 275 33.71 10.98 -15.86
CA ALA A 275 34.61 11.81 -15.06
C ALA A 275 36.02 11.20 -14.93
N GLU A 276 36.10 9.88 -14.70
CA GLU A 276 37.38 9.15 -14.60
C GLU A 276 38.16 9.20 -15.93
N LYS A 277 37.46 9.06 -17.06
CA LYS A 277 38.06 9.24 -18.38
C LYS A 277 38.59 10.67 -18.58
N ALA A 278 37.78 11.68 -18.25
CA ALA A 278 38.20 13.08 -18.37
C ALA A 278 39.41 13.41 -17.48
N MET A 279 39.44 12.90 -16.24
CA MET A 279 40.58 13.06 -15.33
C MET A 279 41.83 12.35 -15.87
N ALA A 280 41.70 11.14 -16.40
CA ALA A 280 42.82 10.41 -16.99
C ALA A 280 43.40 11.15 -18.21
N GLU A 281 42.54 11.69 -19.08
CA GLU A 281 42.98 12.50 -20.22
C GLU A 281 43.63 13.82 -19.79
N ALA A 282 43.14 14.48 -18.74
CA ALA A 282 43.74 15.69 -18.19
C ALA A 282 45.12 15.39 -17.57
N ALA A 283 45.25 14.31 -16.80
CA ALA A 283 46.51 13.86 -16.22
C ALA A 283 47.54 13.52 -17.30
N LYS A 284 47.12 12.87 -18.40
CA LYS A 284 48.00 12.60 -19.54
C LYS A 284 48.54 13.88 -20.17
N ARG A 285 47.68 14.87 -20.44
CA ARG A 285 48.11 16.16 -21.00
C ARG A 285 49.05 16.92 -20.06
N GLN A 286 48.80 16.84 -18.75
CA GLN A 286 49.68 17.45 -17.76
C GLN A 286 51.06 16.79 -17.75
N GLN A 287 51.11 15.46 -17.84
CA GLN A 287 52.38 14.73 -17.94
C GLN A 287 53.14 15.09 -19.22
N GLU A 288 52.48 15.07 -20.38
CA GLU A 288 53.08 15.45 -21.67
C GLU A 288 53.64 16.88 -21.64
N SER A 289 52.90 17.82 -21.03
CA SER A 289 53.37 19.20 -20.85
C SER A 289 54.59 19.28 -19.93
N SER A 290 54.64 18.47 -18.87
CA SER A 290 55.77 18.42 -17.95
C SER A 290 57.00 17.80 -18.60
N ASP A 291 56.82 16.73 -19.37
CA ASP A 291 57.91 16.05 -20.07
C ASP A 291 58.53 16.96 -21.13
N LEU A 292 57.68 17.67 -21.90
CA LEU A 292 58.13 18.65 -22.90
C LEU A 292 58.90 19.82 -22.27
N ALA A 293 58.46 20.32 -21.12
CA ALA A 293 59.18 21.40 -20.42
C ALA A 293 60.57 20.93 -19.95
N LEU A 294 60.67 19.70 -19.44
CA LEU A 294 61.93 19.12 -19.00
C LEU A 294 62.88 18.85 -20.18
N GLU A 295 62.36 18.44 -21.34
CA GLU A 295 63.13 18.33 -22.58
C GLU A 295 63.66 19.70 -23.01
N ALA A 296 62.83 20.74 -22.98
CA ALA A 296 63.25 22.11 -23.31
C ALA A 296 64.36 22.62 -22.37
N ASP A 297 64.28 22.35 -21.06
CA ASP A 297 65.32 22.71 -20.09
C ASP A 297 66.65 21.97 -20.34
N GLN A 298 66.61 20.74 -20.88
CA GLN A 298 67.80 19.98 -21.26
C GLN A 298 68.44 20.48 -22.55
N GLU A 299 67.64 20.85 -23.54
CA GLU A 299 68.13 21.33 -24.84
C GLU A 299 68.68 22.76 -24.78
N ALA A 300 68.07 23.62 -23.96
CA ALA A 300 68.48 25.02 -23.79
C ALA A 300 68.68 25.37 -22.30
N PRO A 301 69.70 24.78 -21.63
CA PRO A 301 69.93 25.03 -20.22
C PRO A 301 70.27 26.50 -20.00
N LEU A 302 69.55 27.13 -19.06
CA LEU A 302 69.81 28.51 -18.68
C LEU A 302 71.22 28.62 -18.09
N THR A 303 72.12 29.33 -18.77
CA THR A 303 73.44 29.67 -18.23
C THR A 303 73.30 30.77 -17.18
N GLU A 304 73.99 30.67 -16.03
CA GLU A 304 73.99 31.71 -14.96
C GLU A 304 74.42 33.12 -15.44
N THR A 305 74.99 33.24 -16.64
CA THR A 305 75.38 34.51 -17.26
C THR A 305 74.49 34.90 -18.45
N GLY A 306 73.28 34.34 -18.55
CA GLY A 306 72.27 34.93 -19.42
C GLY A 306 72.01 36.35 -18.94
N GLU A 307 72.27 37.36 -19.77
CA GLU A 307 71.92 38.75 -19.50
C GLU A 307 70.43 38.81 -19.15
N GLY A 308 70.13 38.71 -17.85
CA GLY A 308 68.86 39.16 -17.34
C GLY A 308 68.70 40.60 -17.81
N PHE A 309 67.49 40.95 -18.24
CA PHE A 309 67.10 42.32 -18.58
C PHE A 309 67.93 43.27 -17.74
N THR A 310 68.90 43.91 -18.38
CA THR A 310 69.78 44.84 -17.68
C THR A 310 68.87 45.83 -17.00
N GLU A 311 69.22 46.25 -15.77
CA GLU A 311 68.63 47.42 -15.13
C GLU A 311 69.01 48.68 -15.94
N GLY A 312 68.68 48.72 -17.23
CA GLY A 312 68.56 49.91 -18.02
C GLY A 312 67.22 50.51 -17.65
N GLU A 313 67.24 51.31 -16.58
CA GLU A 313 66.35 52.44 -16.30
C GLU A 313 64.96 52.30 -16.95
N LEU A 314 64.00 51.78 -16.18
CA LEU A 314 62.59 52.03 -16.43
C LEU A 314 62.40 53.56 -16.43
N ASP A 315 62.50 54.16 -17.61
CA ASP A 315 62.22 55.56 -17.83
C ASP A 315 60.70 55.73 -17.73
N LEU A 316 60.21 55.82 -16.49
CA LEU A 316 58.87 56.30 -16.15
C LEU A 316 58.81 57.82 -16.39
N GLN A 317 59.15 58.24 -17.61
CA GLN A 317 58.81 59.57 -18.10
C GLN A 317 57.33 59.59 -18.44
N ASN A 318 56.56 59.96 -17.42
CA ASN A 318 55.45 60.90 -17.44
C ASN A 318 54.97 61.36 -18.84
N LEU A 319 54.41 60.44 -19.63
CA LEU A 319 53.57 60.78 -20.76
C LEU A 319 52.20 61.14 -20.21
N SER A 320 52.06 62.44 -19.97
CA SER A 320 50.81 63.12 -19.66
C SER A 320 49.66 62.55 -20.47
N THR A 321 48.62 62.18 -19.74
CA THR A 321 47.27 61.93 -20.22
C THR A 321 46.81 63.03 -21.18
N PRO A 322 46.38 62.70 -22.41
CA PRO A 322 45.33 63.43 -23.06
C PRO A 322 44.00 62.83 -22.59
N GLN A 323 43.25 63.59 -21.79
CA GLN A 323 41.81 63.44 -21.78
C GLN A 323 41.31 63.66 -23.22
N THR A 324 40.51 62.75 -23.75
CA THR A 324 39.06 62.94 -23.96
C THR A 324 38.58 62.01 -25.08
N GLY A 325 37.51 61.27 -24.79
CA GLY A 325 36.42 61.10 -25.77
C GLY A 325 36.31 59.74 -26.47
N ALA A 326 35.70 58.77 -25.81
CA ALA A 326 34.49 58.08 -26.28
C ALA A 326 34.21 56.83 -25.42
N PRO A 327 32.94 56.54 -25.09
CA PRO A 327 32.57 55.63 -24.01
C PRO A 327 32.70 54.16 -24.44
N VAL A 328 33.23 53.34 -23.53
CA VAL A 328 33.02 51.89 -23.59
C VAL A 328 31.57 51.65 -23.18
N GLU A 329 30.73 51.26 -24.15
CA GLU A 329 29.38 50.80 -23.87
C GLU A 329 29.42 49.61 -22.91
N ASN A 330 28.86 49.84 -21.74
CA ASN A 330 28.56 48.85 -20.74
C ASN A 330 27.33 48.06 -21.21
N ILE A 331 27.52 46.92 -21.88
CA ILE A 331 26.41 46.01 -22.21
C ILE A 331 26.13 45.13 -21.00
N ASN A 332 25.58 45.77 -19.96
CA ASN A 332 24.68 45.12 -19.02
C ASN A 332 23.78 46.22 -18.45
N THR A 333 22.67 46.48 -19.15
CA THR A 333 21.29 46.40 -18.62
C THR A 333 20.30 47.10 -19.56
N HIS A 334 19.32 46.34 -20.06
CA HIS A 334 17.92 46.74 -20.27
C HIS A 334 17.14 45.40 -20.30
N GLY A 335 16.20 45.11 -19.41
CA GLY A 335 15.25 46.02 -18.78
C GLY A 335 14.02 46.13 -19.66
N ASP A 336 13.12 45.17 -19.54
CA ASP A 336 11.69 45.39 -19.76
C ASP A 336 11.02 45.19 -18.40
N GLU A 337 10.82 46.28 -17.67
CA GLU A 337 9.63 46.41 -16.82
C GLU A 337 8.58 47.19 -17.63
N PRO A 338 7.29 47.02 -17.32
CA PRO A 338 6.73 48.09 -16.50
C PRO A 338 5.81 47.61 -15.38
N GLU A 339 5.99 48.25 -14.23
CA GLU A 339 4.98 48.78 -13.31
C GLU A 339 3.75 47.91 -12.98
N ASN A 340 3.61 47.54 -11.70
CA ASN A 340 2.55 48.17 -10.88
C ASN A 340 2.72 47.94 -9.35
N SER A 341 2.81 49.05 -8.63
CA SER A 341 2.21 49.38 -7.32
C SER A 341 2.21 48.41 -6.12
N GLN A 342 2.88 48.88 -5.07
CA GLN A 342 2.37 49.10 -3.69
C GLN A 342 2.45 47.99 -2.61
N THR A 343 3.38 48.27 -1.68
CA THR A 343 3.28 48.27 -0.19
C THR A 343 3.20 46.97 0.60
N SER A 344 4.22 46.76 1.45
CA SER A 344 4.06 46.14 2.77
C SER A 344 4.49 47.14 3.85
N GLU A 345 3.57 47.45 4.76
CA GLU A 345 3.77 47.82 6.18
C GLU A 345 2.33 47.79 6.74
N GLY A 346 1.97 46.90 7.65
CA GLY A 346 2.42 46.90 9.04
C GLY A 346 1.50 47.81 9.87
N GLY A 347 0.48 47.24 10.52
CA GLY A 347 -0.37 48.03 11.44
C GLY A 347 -1.62 47.29 11.96
N ASN A 348 -1.54 46.86 13.21
CA ASN A 348 -2.64 46.40 14.06
C ASN A 348 -3.91 47.26 13.95
N GLN A 349 -5.05 46.60 13.75
CA GLN A 349 -6.18 46.61 14.69
C GLN A 349 -7.09 45.39 14.46
#